data_AF-A0A9D9WWW9-F1
#
_entry.id   AF-A0A9D9WWW9-F1
#
_cell.length_a   1.000
_cell.length_b   1.000
_cell.length_c   1.000
_cell.angle_alpha   90.00
_cell.angle_beta   90.00
_cell.angle_gamma   90.00
#
_symmetry.space_group_name_H-M   'P 1'
#
loop_
_entity.id
_entity.type
_entity.pdbx_description
1 polymer ?
#
loop_
_entity_poly.entity_id
_entity_poly.type
_entity_poly.pdbx_seq_one_letter_code
_entity_poly.pdbx_strand_id
1 'polypeptide(L)'
;MDAYHKILSRIFEISGGKDSVDVDLVDLTKKEGYYPSIDDIAARLKGESWVTESRANVVRITHWGVAEAKKSGTARPDAARAIERDSRKLLSETRELSVVIEEFMAEPTKERFGPVTEKLALMESLAAGISKTM
;
A
#
# COMPACT_ATOMS: atom_id res chain seq x y z
N MET A 1 9.68 2.84 1.13
CA MET A 1 9.54 2.97 2.59
C MET A 1 10.94 2.98 3.18
N ASP A 2 11.30 4.00 3.98
CA ASP A 2 12.62 4.08 4.63
C ASP A 2 12.74 3.10 5.82
N ALA A 3 13.94 2.96 6.38
CA ALA A 3 14.21 2.05 7.48
C ALA A 3 13.37 2.36 8.73
N TYR A 4 13.17 3.63 9.04
CA TYR A 4 12.44 4.07 10.24
C TYR A 4 10.96 3.69 10.17
N HIS A 5 10.31 4.01 9.05
CA HIS A 5 8.91 3.67 8.82
C HIS A 5 8.72 2.17 8.67
N LYS A 6 9.67 1.44 8.07
CA LYS A 6 9.63 -0.02 8.03
C LYS A 6 9.65 -0.61 9.44
N ILE A 7 10.58 -0.18 10.29
CA ILE A 7 10.65 -0.66 11.68
C ILE A 7 9.39 -0.25 12.46
N LEU A 8 8.91 0.99 12.30
CA LEU A 8 7.68 1.45 12.94
C LEU A 8 6.46 0.61 12.56
N SER A 9 6.30 0.27 11.27
CA SER A 9 5.23 -0.61 10.81
C SER A 9 5.30 -2.00 11.47
N ARG A 10 6.50 -2.55 11.63
CA ARG A 10 6.68 -3.85 12.31
C ARG A 10 6.39 -3.77 13.81
N ILE A 11 6.76 -2.68 14.48
CA ILE A 11 6.36 -2.43 15.88
C ILE A 11 4.83 -2.37 15.98
N PHE A 12 4.16 -1.67 15.05
CA PHE A 12 2.70 -1.59 15.02
C PHE A 12 2.05 -2.97 14.82
N GLU A 13 2.57 -3.79 13.90
CA GLU A 13 2.08 -5.15 13.66
C GLU A 13 2.25 -6.06 14.89
N ILE A 14 3.41 -6.03 15.55
CA ILE A 14 3.70 -6.83 16.75
C ILE A 14 2.82 -6.39 17.93
N SER A 15 2.67 -5.08 18.12
CA SER A 15 1.88 -4.51 19.22
C SER A 15 0.37 -4.57 18.99
N GLY A 16 -0.07 -4.78 17.74
CA GLY A 16 -1.46 -4.58 17.35
C GLY A 16 -1.95 -3.14 17.60
N GLY A 17 -1.02 -2.17 17.64
CA GLY A 17 -1.29 -0.78 17.99
C GLY A 17 -1.60 -0.51 19.46
N LYS A 18 -1.30 -1.46 20.36
CA LYS A 18 -1.47 -1.28 21.81
C LYS A 18 -0.19 -0.74 22.43
N ASP A 19 -0.33 0.36 23.17
CA ASP A 19 0.77 0.99 23.93
C ASP A 19 1.21 0.18 25.16
N SER A 20 0.46 -0.88 25.52
CA SER A 20 0.82 -1.82 26.59
C SER A 20 1.75 -2.95 26.15
N VAL A 21 2.05 -3.07 24.86
CA VAL A 21 2.87 -4.16 24.32
C VAL A 21 4.32 -3.71 24.15
N ASP A 22 5.22 -4.42 24.83
CA ASP A 22 6.66 -4.25 24.72
C ASP A 22 7.21 -4.93 23.46
N VAL A 23 8.04 -4.21 22.71
CA VAL A 23 8.73 -4.71 21.50
C VAL A 23 10.24 -4.57 21.67
N ASP A 24 10.96 -5.67 21.52
CA ASP A 24 12.43 -5.70 21.55
C ASP A 24 13.00 -5.22 20.21
N LEU A 25 13.65 -4.05 20.22
CA LEU A 25 14.28 -3.46 19.04
C LEU A 25 15.53 -4.22 18.59
N VAL A 26 16.26 -4.88 19.48
CA VAL A 26 17.44 -5.68 19.11
C VAL A 26 17.02 -6.85 18.24
N ASP A 27 16.04 -7.61 18.71
CA ASP A 27 15.53 -8.77 17.97
C ASP A 27 14.83 -8.34 16.68
N LEU A 28 14.04 -7.26 16.73
CA LEU A 28 13.35 -6.75 15.55
C LEU A 28 14.33 -6.27 14.47
N THR A 29 15.32 -5.44 14.83
CA THR A 29 16.28 -4.91 13.85
C THR A 29 17.20 -6.00 13.30
N LYS A 30 17.54 -7.04 14.07
CA LYS A 30 18.24 -8.22 13.55
C LYS A 30 17.43 -8.95 12.49
N LYS A 31 16.14 -9.21 12.76
CA LYS A 31 15.24 -9.90 11.82
C LYS A 31 15.05 -9.11 10.52
N GLU A 32 15.00 -7.78 10.62
CA GLU A 32 14.76 -6.91 9.47
C GLU A 32 16.04 -6.46 8.74
N GLY A 33 17.22 -6.85 9.22
CA GLY A 33 18.52 -6.54 8.60
C GLY A 33 19.09 -5.15 8.93
N TYR A 34 18.58 -4.50 9.97
CA TYR A 34 18.95 -3.12 10.38
C TYR A 34 19.71 -3.03 11.71
N TYR A 35 20.15 -4.15 12.27
CA TYR A 35 20.84 -4.16 13.57
C TYR A 35 22.04 -3.17 13.67
N PRO A 36 22.88 -2.98 12.63
CA PRO A 36 23.96 -1.99 12.68
C PRO A 36 23.50 -0.55 12.89
N SER A 37 22.23 -0.25 12.64
CA SER A 37 21.63 1.09 12.75
C SER A 37 20.63 1.21 13.90
N ILE A 38 20.66 0.28 14.87
CA ILE A 38 19.68 0.24 15.96
C ILE A 38 19.62 1.54 16.77
N ASP A 39 20.77 2.13 17.10
CA ASP A 39 20.83 3.35 17.91
C ASP A 39 20.21 4.54 17.18
N ASP A 40 20.51 4.69 15.88
CA ASP A 40 19.94 5.73 15.02
C ASP A 40 18.43 5.55 14.86
N ILE A 41 17.97 4.31 14.62
CA ILE A 41 16.55 3.99 14.52
C ILE A 41 15.85 4.28 15.85
N ALA A 42 16.38 3.83 16.97
CA ALA A 42 15.80 4.09 18.29
C ALA A 42 15.74 5.59 18.60
N ALA A 43 16.82 6.33 18.29
CA ALA A 43 16.87 7.78 18.47
C ALA A 43 15.81 8.49 17.61
N ARG A 44 15.67 8.10 16.34
CA ARG A 44 14.68 8.68 15.42
C ARG A 44 13.25 8.40 15.87
N LEU A 45 12.92 7.14 16.16
CA LEU A 45 11.57 6.75 16.59
C LEU A 45 11.15 7.44 17.89
N LYS A 46 12.10 7.61 18.83
CA LYS A 46 11.87 8.34 20.09
C LYS A 46 11.77 9.85 19.86
N GLY A 47 12.64 10.41 19.04
CA GLY A 47 12.67 11.85 18.75
C GLY A 47 11.38 12.34 18.10
N GLU A 48 10.79 11.53 17.22
CA GLU A 48 9.49 11.79 16.59
C GLU A 48 8.29 11.41 17.48
N SER A 49 8.53 10.99 18.72
CA SER A 49 7.51 10.54 19.67
C SER A 49 6.64 9.37 19.18
N TRP A 50 7.11 8.59 18.21
CA TRP A 50 6.38 7.42 17.70
C TRP A 50 6.44 6.23 18.66
N VAL A 51 7.51 6.14 19.44
CA VAL A 51 7.67 5.12 20.48
C VAL A 51 8.16 5.75 21.78
N THR A 52 7.91 5.07 22.90
CA THR A 52 8.52 5.35 24.20
C THR A 52 9.37 4.16 24.63
N GLU A 53 10.44 4.42 25.37
CA GLU A 53 11.31 3.38 25.90
C GLU A 53 10.76 2.89 27.25
N SER A 54 10.46 1.60 27.36
CA SER A 54 10.02 0.98 28.61
C SER A 54 11.21 0.49 29.44
N ARG A 55 12.24 -0.02 28.76
CA ARG A 55 13.56 -0.40 29.28
C ARG A 55 14.56 -0.45 28.13
N ALA A 56 15.85 -0.60 28.41
CA ALA A 56 16.90 -0.59 27.39
C ALA A 56 16.55 -1.46 26.18
N ASN A 57 16.51 -0.84 24.99
CA ASN A 57 16.16 -1.46 23.70
C ASN A 57 14.76 -2.07 23.58
N VAL A 58 13.87 -1.82 24.54
CA VAL A 58 12.48 -2.27 24.50
C VAL A 58 11.57 -1.06 24.47
N VAL A 59 10.71 -1.02 23.45
CA VAL A 59 9.86 0.14 23.17
C VAL A 59 8.38 -0.22 23.14
N ARG A 60 7.55 0.77 23.41
CA ARG A 60 6.09 0.72 23.28
C ARG A 60 5.66 1.74 22.24
N ILE A 61 4.73 1.37 21.38
CA ILE A 61 4.18 2.30 20.39
C ILE A 61 3.31 3.34 21.08
N THR A 62 3.41 4.60 20.67
CA THR A 62 2.54 5.67 21.18
C THR A 62 1.30 5.84 20.30
N HIS A 63 0.35 6.66 20.76
CA HIS A 63 -0.77 7.08 19.92
C HIS A 63 -0.30 7.75 18.60
N TRP A 64 0.74 8.59 18.66
CA TRP A 64 1.32 9.24 17.48
C TRP A 64 2.02 8.23 16.57
N GLY A 65 2.74 7.27 17.14
CA GLY A 65 3.35 6.19 16.37
C GLY A 65 2.33 5.29 15.69
N VAL A 66 1.18 5.03 16.32
CA VAL A 66 0.07 4.31 15.68
C VAL A 66 -0.49 5.11 14.50
N ALA A 67 -0.72 6.41 14.67
CA ALA A 67 -1.18 7.26 13.58
C ALA A 67 -0.19 7.28 12.42
N GLU A 68 1.10 7.43 12.70
CA GLU A 68 2.14 7.44 11.68
C GLU A 68 2.37 6.07 11.06
N ALA A 69 2.33 4.97 11.82
CA ALA A 69 2.41 3.61 11.27
C ALA A 69 1.25 3.33 10.30
N LYS A 70 0.04 3.81 10.63
CA LYS A 70 -1.12 3.72 9.74
C LYS A 70 -0.96 4.59 8.49
N LYS A 71 -0.33 5.76 8.62
CA LYS A 71 -0.06 6.69 7.51
C LYS A 71 1.06 6.20 6.60
N SER A 72 2.14 5.66 7.15
CA SER A 72 3.28 5.11 6.41
C SER A 72 2.98 3.73 5.82
N GLY A 73 2.09 2.96 6.45
CA GLY A 73 1.50 1.72 5.91
C GLY A 73 0.46 1.93 4.81
N THR A 74 0.26 3.16 4.31
CA THR A 74 -0.64 3.44 3.17
C THR A 74 -0.13 2.93 1.82
N ALA A 75 1.09 2.40 1.73
CA ALA A 75 1.41 1.39 0.72
C ALA A 75 0.82 0.03 1.15
N ARG A 76 -0.51 -0.08 1.18
CA ARG A 76 -1.26 -1.25 1.66
C ARG A 76 -0.97 -2.53 0.83
N PRO A 77 -0.84 -3.72 1.45
CA PRO A 77 -1.04 -5.01 0.78
C PRO A 77 -2.40 -5.09 0.06
N ASP A 78 -3.42 -4.43 0.61
CA ASP A 78 -4.75 -4.30 -0.01
C ASP A 78 -4.78 -3.31 -1.19
N ALA A 79 -3.92 -2.28 -1.21
CA ALA A 79 -3.79 -1.38 -2.35
C ALA A 79 -3.04 -2.09 -3.49
N ALA A 80 -1.99 -2.85 -3.17
CA ALA A 80 -1.33 -3.71 -4.15
C ALA A 80 -2.29 -4.76 -4.74
N ARG A 81 -3.13 -5.40 -3.89
CA ARG A 81 -4.18 -6.32 -4.34
C ARG A 81 -5.29 -5.63 -5.13
N ALA A 82 -5.70 -4.42 -4.73
CA ALA A 82 -6.69 -3.63 -5.47
C ALA A 82 -6.15 -3.20 -6.83
N ILE A 83 -4.91 -2.69 -6.88
CA ILE A 83 -4.19 -2.37 -8.12
C ILE A 83 -4.09 -3.62 -8.99
N GLU A 84 -3.71 -4.77 -8.45
CA GLU A 84 -3.62 -6.02 -9.23
C GLU A 84 -4.99 -6.42 -9.79
N ARG A 85 -6.03 -6.46 -8.95
CA ARG A 85 -7.40 -6.80 -9.37
C ARG A 85 -7.92 -5.84 -10.43
N ASP A 86 -7.75 -4.55 -10.22
CA ASP A 86 -8.28 -3.51 -11.10
C ASP A 86 -7.48 -3.47 -12.41
N SER A 87 -6.17 -3.74 -12.37
CA SER A 87 -5.32 -3.92 -13.56
C SER A 87 -5.72 -5.17 -14.36
N ARG A 88 -6.04 -6.28 -13.69
CA ARG A 88 -6.56 -7.50 -14.35
C ARG A 88 -7.90 -7.23 -15.01
N LYS A 89 -8.78 -6.45 -14.37
CA LYS A 89 -10.05 -6.03 -14.96
C LYS A 89 -9.81 -5.15 -16.19
N LEU A 90 -8.95 -4.14 -16.10
CA LEU A 90 -8.59 -3.28 -17.23
C LEU A 90 -8.07 -4.09 -18.43
N LEU A 91 -7.22 -5.10 -18.18
CA LEU A 91 -6.74 -6.01 -19.23
C LEU A 91 -7.88 -6.81 -19.88
N SER A 92 -8.82 -7.31 -19.08
CA SER A 92 -10.00 -8.02 -19.60
C SER A 92 -10.85 -7.13 -20.51
N GLU A 93 -11.19 -5.93 -20.03
CA GLU A 93 -11.99 -4.97 -20.78
C GLU A 93 -11.29 -4.53 -22.08
N THR A 94 -9.96 -4.40 -22.07
CA THR A 94 -9.16 -4.07 -23.27
C THR A 94 -9.26 -5.16 -24.33
N ARG A 95 -9.28 -6.44 -23.93
CA ARG A 95 -9.46 -7.56 -24.85
C ARG A 95 -10.86 -7.57 -25.45
N GLU A 96 -11.87 -7.30 -24.64
CA GLU A 96 -13.25 -7.18 -25.12
C GLU A 96 -13.42 -5.99 -26.08
N LEU A 97 -12.79 -4.84 -25.80
CA LEU A 97 -12.78 -3.70 -26.72
C LEU A 97 -12.23 -4.09 -28.10
N SER A 98 -11.16 -4.90 -28.15
CA SER A 98 -10.62 -5.41 -29.43
C SER A 98 -11.68 -6.14 -30.24
N VAL A 99 -12.44 -7.03 -29.60
CA VAL A 99 -13.52 -7.79 -30.26
C VAL A 99 -14.62 -6.86 -30.77
N VAL A 100 -15.04 -5.89 -29.95
CA VAL A 100 -16.09 -4.93 -30.35
C VAL A 100 -15.64 -4.05 -31.52
N ILE A 101 -14.35 -3.67 -31.57
CA ILE A 101 -13.77 -2.95 -32.71
C ILE A 101 -13.78 -3.84 -33.96
N GLU A 102 -13.43 -5.12 -33.85
CA GLU A 102 -13.48 -6.08 -34.96
C GLU A 102 -14.91 -6.23 -35.51
N GLU A 103 -15.91 -6.33 -34.62
CA GLU A 103 -17.33 -6.38 -35.02
C GLU A 103 -17.77 -5.10 -35.76
N PHE A 104 -17.37 -3.93 -35.26
CA PHE A 104 -17.63 -2.67 -35.95
C PHE A 104 -16.92 -2.58 -37.30
N MET A 105 -15.69 -3.10 -37.42
CA MET A 105 -14.99 -3.14 -38.70
C MET A 105 -15.70 -4.05 -39.71
N ALA A 106 -16.30 -5.15 -39.25
CA ALA A 106 -17.09 -6.04 -40.10
C ALA A 106 -18.40 -5.36 -40.55
N GLU A 107 -19.03 -4.56 -39.69
CA GLU A 107 -20.27 -3.84 -39.98
C GLU A 107 -20.24 -2.40 -39.41
N PRO A 108 -19.75 -1.41 -40.19
CA PRO A 108 -19.49 -0.06 -39.68
C PRO A 108 -20.74 0.81 -39.59
N THR A 109 -21.66 0.44 -38.70
CA THR A 109 -22.89 1.20 -38.41
C THR A 109 -22.76 1.99 -37.12
N LYS A 110 -23.58 3.05 -36.98
CA LYS A 110 -23.63 3.84 -35.74
C LYS A 110 -24.01 3.02 -34.52
N GLU A 111 -24.91 2.04 -34.70
CA GLU A 111 -25.37 1.14 -33.65
C GLU A 111 -24.22 0.27 -33.12
N ARG A 112 -23.35 -0.23 -34.01
CA ARG A 112 -22.16 -1.01 -33.66
C ARG A 112 -21.04 -0.18 -33.05
N PHE A 113 -21.00 1.12 -33.31
CA PHE A 113 -20.00 2.01 -32.74
C PHE A 113 -20.31 2.43 -31.29
N GLY A 114 -21.58 2.44 -30.88
CA GLY A 114 -21.99 2.76 -29.50
C GLY A 114 -21.23 1.95 -28.44
N PRO A 115 -21.20 0.60 -28.53
CA PRO A 115 -20.44 -0.26 -27.62
C PRO A 115 -18.94 0.04 -27.56
N VAL A 116 -18.31 0.49 -28.66
CA VAL A 116 -16.89 0.91 -28.68
C VAL A 116 -16.69 2.09 -27.73
N THR A 117 -17.56 3.09 -27.80
CA THR A 117 -17.47 4.29 -26.96
C THR A 117 -17.73 4.00 -25.48
N GLU A 118 -18.68 3.12 -25.18
CA GLU A 118 -18.97 2.69 -23.81
C GLU A 118 -17.78 1.97 -23.18
N LYS A 119 -17.13 1.07 -23.93
CA LYS A 119 -15.93 0.36 -23.45
C LYS A 119 -14.76 1.30 -23.20
N LEU A 120 -14.51 2.28 -24.09
CA LEU A 120 -13.47 3.27 -23.90
C LEU A 120 -13.69 4.10 -22.62
N ALA A 121 -14.92 4.56 -22.37
CA ALA A 121 -15.26 5.31 -21.16
C ALA A 121 -15.08 4.47 -19.87
N LEU A 122 -15.44 3.19 -19.91
CA LEU A 122 -15.19 2.27 -18.80
C LEU A 122 -13.69 2.10 -18.53
N MET A 123 -12.89 1.93 -19.58
CA MET A 123 -11.42 1.79 -19.46
C MET A 123 -10.77 3.04 -18.87
N GLU A 124 -11.21 4.23 -19.30
CA GLU A 124 -10.76 5.50 -18.72
C GLU A 124 -11.05 5.56 -17.21
N SER A 125 -12.27 5.21 -16.80
CA SER A 125 -12.67 5.16 -15.40
C SER A 125 -11.82 4.18 -14.58
N LEU A 126 -11.55 2.99 -15.12
CA LEU A 126 -10.69 1.99 -14.47
C LEU A 126 -9.25 2.48 -14.33
N ALA A 127 -8.67 3.06 -15.38
CA ALA A 127 -7.32 3.62 -15.35
C ALA A 127 -7.20 4.77 -14.33
N ALA A 128 -8.20 5.65 -14.28
CA ALA A 128 -8.27 6.71 -13.29
C ALA A 128 -8.38 6.16 -11.85
N GLY A 129 -9.13 5.07 -11.65
CA GLY A 129 -9.22 4.37 -10.37
C GLY A 129 -7.88 3.80 -9.90
N ILE A 130 -7.13 3.15 -10.79
CA ILE A 130 -5.79 2.63 -10.51
C ILE A 130 -4.84 3.78 -10.16
N SER A 131 -4.81 4.85 -10.97
CA SER A 131 -3.96 6.02 -10.73
C SER A 131 -4.23 6.71 -9.40
N LYS A 132 -5.48 6.68 -8.89
CA LYS A 132 -5.83 7.22 -7.57
C LYS A 132 -5.41 6.31 -6.41
N THR A 133 -5.16 5.03 -6.69
CA THR A 133 -4.82 4.01 -5.69
C THR A 133 -3.30 3.83 -5.55
N MET A 134 -2.54 4.21 -6.59
CA MET A 134 -1.08 4.35 -6.56
C MET A 134 -0.63 5.52 -5.69
#